data_AF-A0A0C2FN06-F1
#
_entry.id   AF-A0A0C2FN06-F1
#
_cell.length_a   1.000
_cell.length_b   1.000
_cell.length_c   1.000
_cell.angle_alpha   90.00
_cell.angle_beta   90.00
_cell.angle_gamma   90.00
#
_symmetry.space_group_name_H-M   'P 1'
#
loop_
_entity.id
_entity.type
_entity.pdbx_description
1 polymer ?
#
loop_
_entity_poly.entity_id
_entity_poly.type
_entity_poly.pdbx_seq_one_letter_code
_entity_poly.pdbx_strand_id
1 'polypeptide(L)'
;MAKVEWQALESNPDAINPFMEKIGVTSVKCVDIISFDDDVLEHLPKPQFAMLLCLPDYKKVDALMAPIYEKLRSECVTPPAN
;
A
#
# COMPACT_ATOMS: atom_id res chain seq x y z
N MET A 1 -16.56 -3.29 -29.00
CA MET A 1 -15.86 -2.33 -28.13
C MET A 1 -14.69 -3.07 -27.52
N ALA A 2 -13.46 -2.59 -27.66
CA ALA A 2 -12.31 -3.23 -27.02
C ALA A 2 -12.48 -3.17 -25.49
N LYS A 3 -12.24 -4.29 -24.81
CA LYS A 3 -12.28 -4.37 -23.35
C LYS A 3 -11.16 -3.48 -22.81
N VAL A 4 -11.51 -2.50 -21.98
CA VAL A 4 -10.51 -1.71 -21.27
C VAL A 4 -9.91 -2.61 -20.19
N GLU A 5 -8.66 -3.00 -20.37
CA GLU A 5 -7.90 -3.76 -19.39
C GLU A 5 -6.80 -2.87 -18.83
N TRP A 6 -6.74 -2.76 -17.51
CA TRP A 6 -5.70 -1.99 -16.84
C TRP A 6 -4.42 -2.83 -16.78
N GLN A 7 -3.29 -2.21 -17.09
CA GLN A 7 -2.00 -2.84 -16.90
C GLN A 7 -1.65 -2.84 -15.41
N ALA A 8 -1.09 -3.95 -14.93
CA ALA A 8 -0.63 -4.05 -13.56
C ALA A 8 0.51 -3.06 -13.32
N LEU A 9 0.41 -2.27 -12.25
CA LEU A 9 1.48 -1.38 -11.82
C LEU A 9 2.54 -2.19 -11.07
N GLU A 10 3.80 -1.98 -11.42
CA GLU A 10 4.92 -2.62 -10.72
C GLU A 10 5.07 -2.06 -9.30
N SER A 11 5.30 -2.94 -8.32
CA SER A 11 5.41 -2.57 -6.91
C SER A 11 6.83 -2.09 -6.56
N ASN A 12 7.25 -0.97 -7.12
CA ASN A 12 8.52 -0.33 -6.80
C ASN A 12 8.41 1.22 -6.83
N PRO A 13 9.34 1.95 -6.19
CA PRO A 13 9.34 3.42 -6.21
C PRO A 13 9.45 4.03 -7.61
N ASP A 14 10.15 3.38 -8.55
CA ASP A 14 10.37 3.89 -9.90
C ASP A 14 9.10 3.90 -10.77
N ALA A 15 8.13 3.03 -10.48
CA ALA A 15 6.83 3.01 -11.12
C ALA A 15 5.82 3.88 -10.36
N ILE A 16 5.83 3.82 -9.02
CA ILE A 16 4.84 4.49 -8.17
C ILE A 16 5.07 6.00 -8.10
N ASN A 17 6.31 6.47 -7.94
CA ASN A 17 6.60 7.91 -7.82
C ASN A 17 6.19 8.70 -9.07
N PRO A 18 6.55 8.28 -10.31
CA PRO A 18 6.07 8.98 -11.50
C PRO A 18 4.55 8.90 -11.68
N PHE A 19 3.91 7.83 -11.22
CA PHE A 19 2.44 7.74 -11.21
C PHE A 19 1.85 8.79 -10.26
N MET A 20 2.36 8.89 -9.03
CA MET A 20 1.94 9.89 -8.04
C MET A 20 2.11 11.33 -8.56
N GLU A 21 3.27 11.63 -9.16
CA GLU A 21 3.53 12.96 -9.74
C GLU A 21 2.53 13.29 -10.86
N LYS A 22 2.21 12.33 -11.74
CA LYS A 22 1.24 12.52 -12.84
C LYS A 22 -0.18 12.79 -12.36
N ILE A 23 -0.56 12.26 -11.20
CA ILE A 23 -1.86 12.53 -10.57
C ILE A 23 -1.84 13.76 -9.64
N GLY A 24 -0.73 14.51 -9.60
CA GLY A 24 -0.60 15.76 -8.86
C GLY A 24 -0.09 15.63 -7.43
N VAL A 25 0.42 14.47 -7.03
CA VAL A 25 0.99 14.25 -5.69
C VAL A 25 2.50 14.47 -5.74
N THR A 26 2.97 15.56 -5.14
CA THR A 26 4.40 15.95 -5.14
C THR A 26 4.99 16.18 -3.74
N SER A 27 4.16 16.10 -2.69
CA SER A 27 4.58 16.36 -1.31
C SER A 27 5.21 15.15 -0.61
N VAL A 28 5.06 13.95 -1.17
CA VAL A 28 5.51 12.68 -0.60
C VAL A 28 6.16 11.81 -1.68
N LYS A 29 7.01 10.87 -1.24
CA LYS A 29 7.64 9.88 -2.12
C LYS A 29 7.59 8.50 -1.47
N CYS A 30 7.45 7.47 -2.30
CA CYS A 30 7.65 6.09 -1.92
C CYS A 30 9.14 5.75 -1.94
N VAL A 31 9.55 4.93 -0.97
CA VAL A 31 10.89 4.34 -0.86
C VAL A 31 10.74 2.84 -0.61
N ASP A 32 11.75 2.07 -0.97
CA ASP A 32 11.76 0.63 -0.69
C ASP A 32 11.91 0.34 0.80
N ILE A 33 11.22 -0.71 1.25
CA ILE A 33 11.43 -1.33 2.56
C ILE A 33 12.20 -2.62 2.30
N ILE A 34 13.48 -2.64 2.66
CA ILE A 34 14.39 -3.76 2.37
C ILE A 34 14.21 -4.91 3.36
N SER A 35 13.92 -4.60 4.63
CA SER A 35 13.62 -5.56 5.69
C SER A 35 12.60 -4.97 6.66
N PHE A 36 11.96 -5.83 7.44
CA PHE A 36 11.11 -5.48 8.58
C PHE A 36 11.85 -5.55 9.92
N ASP A 37 13.18 -5.73 9.89
CA ASP A 37 14.00 -5.66 11.10
C ASP A 37 14.05 -4.23 11.64
N ASP A 38 13.94 -4.08 12.96
CA ASP A 38 13.80 -2.77 13.62
C ASP A 38 14.96 -1.82 13.27
N ASP A 39 16.18 -2.34 13.18
CA ASP A 39 17.37 -1.56 12.82
C ASP A 39 17.29 -1.01 11.38
N VAL A 40 16.74 -1.76 10.43
CA VAL A 40 16.53 -1.29 9.06
C VAL A 40 15.41 -0.25 9.01
N LEU A 41 14.31 -0.50 9.72
CA LEU A 41 13.15 0.39 9.75
C LEU A 41 13.46 1.76 10.39
N GLU A 42 14.37 1.82 11.36
CA GLU A 42 14.81 3.07 12.00
C GLU A 42 15.40 4.09 11.02
N HIS A 43 16.02 3.61 9.93
CA HIS A 43 16.67 4.43 8.91
C HIS A 43 15.71 4.93 7.82
N LEU A 44 14.44 4.52 7.82
CA LEU A 44 13.47 4.99 6.83
C LEU A 44 13.19 6.49 7.02
N PRO A 45 12.98 7.26 5.94
CA PRO A 45 12.61 8.67 6.01
C PRO A 45 11.32 8.87 6.80
N LYS A 46 11.33 9.82 7.74
CA LYS A 46 10.20 10.16 8.63
C LYS A 46 9.58 11.52 8.24
N PRO A 47 8.26 11.72 8.43
CA PRO A 47 7.26 10.76 8.90
C PRO A 47 6.82 9.76 7.80
N GLN A 48 6.43 8.55 8.20
CA GLN A 48 5.80 7.58 7.30
C GLN A 48 4.27 7.70 7.36
N PHE A 49 3.62 7.86 6.21
CA PHE A 49 2.16 8.02 6.13
C PHE A 49 1.42 6.73 5.79
N ALA A 50 2.04 5.85 5.00
CA ALA A 50 1.44 4.62 4.52
C ALA A 50 2.51 3.60 4.12
N MET A 51 2.13 2.33 4.07
CA MET A 51 2.94 1.23 3.55
C MET A 51 2.13 0.49 2.49
N LEU A 52 2.77 0.19 1.35
CA LEU A 52 2.22 -0.62 0.27
C LEU A 52 2.90 -1.99 0.31
N LEU A 53 2.11 -3.07 0.33
CA LEU A 53 2.62 -4.44 0.33
C LEU A 53 1.97 -5.22 -0.81
N CYS A 54 2.79 -5.67 -1.77
CA CYS A 54 2.33 -6.50 -2.87
C CYS A 54 2.53 -7.98 -2.54
N LEU A 55 1.43 -8.72 -2.38
CA LEU A 55 1.43 -10.15 -2.07
C LEU A 55 1.16 -10.99 -3.33
N PRO A 56 1.67 -12.23 -3.40
CA PRO A 56 1.65 -13.03 -4.63
C PRO A 56 0.26 -13.52 -5.06
N ASP A 57 -0.71 -13.60 -4.15
CA ASP A 57 -2.08 -14.04 -4.45
C ASP A 57 -3.10 -13.18 -3.72
N TYR A 58 -3.67 -12.20 -4.44
CA TYR A 58 -4.68 -11.31 -3.88
C TYR A 58 -5.96 -12.05 -3.46
N LYS A 59 -6.33 -13.17 -4.09
CA LYS A 59 -7.56 -13.90 -3.75
C LYS A 59 -7.42 -14.60 -2.41
N LYS A 60 -6.25 -15.20 -2.16
CA LYS A 60 -5.94 -15.80 -0.87
C LYS A 60 -5.92 -14.75 0.23
N VAL A 61 -5.31 -13.60 -0.02
CA VAL A 61 -5.28 -12.47 0.93
C VAL A 61 -6.69 -11.96 1.22
N ASP A 62 -7.49 -11.74 0.18
CA ASP A 62 -8.88 -11.27 0.31
C ASP A 62 -9.72 -12.24 1.16
N ALA A 63 -9.62 -13.55 0.90
CA ALA A 63 -10.32 -14.57 1.68
C ALA A 63 -9.89 -14.60 3.17
N LEU A 64 -8.60 -14.40 3.46
CA LEU A 64 -8.08 -14.33 4.82
C LEU A 64 -8.49 -13.05 5.54
N MET A 65 -8.52 -11.92 4.83
CA MET A 65 -8.80 -10.60 5.41
C MET A 65 -10.29 -10.29 5.53
N ALA A 66 -11.15 -10.88 4.68
CA ALA A 66 -12.59 -10.68 4.69
C ALA A 66 -13.25 -10.81 6.09
N PRO A 67 -13.06 -11.90 6.87
CA PRO A 67 -13.68 -12.02 8.19
C PRO A 67 -13.16 -10.97 9.19
N ILE A 68 -11.89 -10.56 9.05
CA ILE A 68 -11.28 -9.52 9.89
C ILE A 68 -11.96 -8.18 9.60
N TYR A 69 -12.10 -7.81 8.33
CA TYR A 69 -12.76 -6.56 7.95
C TYR A 69 -14.26 -6.56 8.29
N GLU A 70 -14.96 -7.70 8.18
CA GLU A 70 -16.36 -7.80 8.59
C GLU A 70 -16.53 -7.58 10.09
N LYS A 71 -15.64 -8.15 10.92
CA LYS A 71 -15.62 -7.90 12.36
C LYS A 71 -15.34 -6.44 12.69
N LEU A 72 -14.34 -5.82 12.05
CA LEU A 72 -14.02 -4.41 12.28
C LEU A 72 -15.18 -3.48 11.90
N ARG A 73 -15.93 -3.82 10.84
CA ARG A 73 -17.15 -3.09 10.44
C ARG A 73 -18.27 -3.25 11.47
N SER A 74 -18.50 -4.45 12.00
CA SER A 74 -19.56 -4.69 12.99
C SER A 74 -19.28 -4.01 14.32
N GLU A 75 -18.01 -3.86 14.68
CA GLU A 75 -17.55 -3.14 15.88
C GLU A 75 -17.49 -1.61 15.66
N CYS A 76 -17.84 -1.10 14.47
CA CYS A 76 -17.76 0.33 14.11
C CYS A 76 -16.39 0.96 14.40
N VAL A 77 -15.31 0.19 14.22
CA VAL A 77 -13.95 0.65 14.52
C VAL A 77 -13.55 1.76 13.55
N THR A 78 -13.21 2.93 14.08
CA THR A 78 -12.61 4.01 13.31
C THR A 78 -11.10 3.82 13.24
N PRO A 79 -10.44 4.09 12.09
CA PRO A 79 -8.99 4.13 12.02
C PRO A 79 -8.43 5.12 13.07
N PRO A 80 -7.28 4.81 13.69
CA PRO A 80 -6.60 5.77 14.56
C PRO A 80 -6.25 7.04 13.78
N ALA A 81 -6.17 8.18 14.48
CA ALA A 81 -5.70 9.42 13.87
C ALA A 81 -4.22 9.30 13.45
N ASN A 82 -3.91 9.84 12.28
CA ASN A 82 -2.53 9.95 11.77
C ASN A 82 -1.71 10.96 12.58
#